data_AF-A0AAV2KF34-F1
#
_entry.id   AF-A0AAV2KF34-F1
#
_cell.length_a   1.000
_cell.length_b   1.000
_cell.length_c   1.000
_cell.angle_alpha   90.00
_cell.angle_beta   90.00
_cell.angle_gamma   90.00
#
_symmetry.space_group_name_H-M   'P 1'
#
loop_
_entity.id
_entity.type
_entity.pdbx_description
1 polymer ?
#
loop_
_entity_poly.entity_id
_entity_poly.type
_entity_poly.pdbx_seq_one_letter_code
_entity_poly.pdbx_strand_id
1 'polypeptide(L)'
;MRRIAIGNNASVKVEVDPRHPKMLPDCCLLGAEHVVTPLRNKLNANMHLWSPDLSLLSNLCDVLETQFPSPSTHDKSSLSVECGICYSFRLETRIPDQVCNDPRCGQPFHQDCLYQWLRALPSTRQSFNVVFGECPYCSQPITVKMAPQQ
;
A
#
# COMPACT_ATOMS: atom_id res chain seq x y z
N MET A 1 0.95 -7.38 13.40
CA MET A 1 0.83 -6.71 12.09
C MET A 1 1.67 -5.43 12.07
N ARG A 2 2.52 -5.25 11.06
CA ARG A 2 3.36 -4.05 10.91
C ARG A 2 3.40 -3.60 9.45
N ARG A 3 3.32 -2.30 9.19
CA ARG A 3 3.46 -1.72 7.85
C ARG A 3 4.84 -1.10 7.70
N ILE A 4 5.51 -1.38 6.58
CA ILE A 4 6.89 -0.97 6.30
C ILE A 4 6.90 -0.30 4.93
N ALA A 5 7.42 0.93 4.84
CA ALA A 5 7.59 1.62 3.57
C ALA A 5 8.68 0.93 2.74
N ILE A 6 8.44 0.72 1.44
CA ILE A 6 9.44 0.19 0.49
C ILE A 6 10.08 1.35 -0.27
N GLY A 7 9.26 2.34 -0.64
CA GLY A 7 9.68 3.55 -1.34
C GLY A 7 8.51 4.52 -1.45
N ASN A 8 8.64 5.52 -2.32
CA ASN A 8 7.57 6.51 -2.52
C ASN A 8 6.30 5.80 -3.02
N ASN A 9 5.18 6.03 -2.34
CA ASN A 9 3.86 5.48 -2.67
C ASN A 9 3.77 3.93 -2.70
N ALA A 10 4.71 3.23 -2.05
CA ALA A 10 4.68 1.78 -1.92
C ALA A 10 5.09 1.30 -0.52
N SER A 11 4.38 0.32 0.00
CA SER A 11 4.64 -0.28 1.31
C SER A 11 4.22 -1.73 1.36
N VAL A 12 4.80 -2.50 2.28
CA VAL A 12 4.37 -3.86 2.61
C VAL A 12 3.76 -3.88 4.00
N LYS A 13 2.60 -4.51 4.12
CA LYS A 13 1.98 -4.86 5.38
C LYS A 13 2.33 -6.32 5.67
N VAL A 14 2.95 -6.55 6.82
CA VAL A 14 3.49 -7.84 7.24
C VAL A 14 2.72 -8.35 8.47
N GLU A 15 2.25 -9.59 8.41
CA GLU A 15 1.58 -10.28 9.49
C GLU A 15 2.27 -11.60 9.82
N VAL A 16 2.91 -11.64 10.99
CA VAL A 16 3.72 -12.77 11.46
C VAL A 16 2.84 -13.68 12.31
N ASP A 17 2.84 -14.99 12.02
CA ASP A 17 2.21 -15.99 12.88
C ASP A 17 3.03 -16.12 14.18
N PRO A 18 2.45 -15.83 15.36
CA PRO A 18 3.16 -15.93 16.62
C PRO A 18 3.62 -17.36 16.96
N ARG A 19 2.99 -18.39 16.35
CA ARG A 19 3.38 -19.80 16.55
C ARG A 19 4.58 -20.18 15.70
N HIS A 20 4.80 -19.48 14.58
CA HIS A 20 5.86 -19.77 13.61
C HIS A 20 6.56 -18.47 13.16
N PRO A 21 7.18 -17.71 14.08
CA PRO A 21 7.62 -16.34 13.81
C PRO A 21 8.76 -16.22 12.78
N LYS A 22 9.40 -17.34 12.45
CA LYS A 22 10.50 -17.43 11.49
C LYS A 22 10.05 -17.86 10.08
N MET A 23 8.79 -18.28 9.91
CA MET A 23 8.25 -18.65 8.60
C MET A 23 7.88 -17.41 7.78
N LEU A 24 7.72 -17.59 6.47
CA LEU A 24 7.25 -16.54 5.56
C LEU A 24 5.91 -15.97 6.07
N PRO A 25 5.85 -14.69 6.48
CA PRO A 25 4.62 -14.06 6.96
C PRO A 25 3.68 -13.74 5.80
N ASP A 26 2.42 -13.46 6.13
CA ASP A 26 1.50 -12.88 5.15
C ASP A 26 1.98 -11.46 4.79
N CYS A 27 2.18 -11.24 3.49
CA CYS A 27 2.76 -10.03 2.93
C CYS A 27 1.77 -9.39 1.95
N CYS A 28 1.16 -8.27 2.37
CA CYS A 28 0.26 -7.50 1.54
C CYS A 28 0.96 -6.23 1.02
N LEU A 29 1.25 -6.20 -0.28
CA LEU A 29 1.84 -5.05 -0.97
C LEU A 29 0.77 -4.00 -1.28
N LEU A 30 1.05 -2.74 -0.90
CA LEU A 30 0.15 -1.60 -1.01
C LEU A 30 0.83 -0.48 -1.81
N GLY A 31 0.17 0.02 -2.84
CA GLY A 31 0.66 1.06 -3.76
C GLY A 31 -0.04 0.98 -5.11
N ALA A 32 0.38 1.81 -6.07
CA ALA A 32 -0.15 1.76 -7.44
C ALA A 32 0.21 0.42 -8.12
N GLU A 33 -0.69 -0.12 -8.95
CA GLU A 33 -0.55 -1.48 -9.50
C GLU A 33 0.76 -1.68 -10.27
N HIS A 34 1.19 -0.66 -11.02
CA HIS A 34 2.45 -0.69 -11.77
C HIS A 34 3.70 -0.72 -10.87
N VAL A 35 3.60 -0.27 -9.62
CA VAL A 35 4.69 -0.33 -8.62
C VAL A 35 4.66 -1.65 -7.85
N VAL A 36 3.47 -2.14 -7.47
CA VAL A 36 3.35 -3.36 -6.65
C VAL A 36 3.42 -4.65 -7.46
N THR A 37 3.06 -4.66 -8.75
CA THR A 37 3.09 -5.87 -9.58
C THR A 37 4.51 -6.44 -9.70
N PRO A 38 5.56 -5.65 -10.00
CA PRO A 38 6.94 -6.17 -10.02
C PRO A 38 7.37 -6.74 -8.67
N LEU A 39 7.03 -6.06 -7.57
CA LEU A 39 7.35 -6.51 -6.21
C LEU A 39 6.64 -7.83 -5.87
N ARG A 40 5.39 -8.00 -6.29
CA ARG A 40 4.62 -9.24 -6.12
C ARG A 40 5.23 -10.40 -6.90
N ASN A 41 5.69 -10.13 -8.12
CA ASN A 41 6.36 -11.14 -8.93
C ASN A 41 7.68 -11.59 -8.29
N LYS A 42 8.49 -10.65 -7.77
CA LYS A 42 9.71 -10.95 -7.02
C LYS A 42 9.43 -11.77 -5.77
N LEU A 43 8.45 -11.35 -4.96
CA LEU A 43 8.01 -12.08 -3.77
C LEU A 43 7.67 -13.55 -4.07
N ASN A 44 6.91 -13.78 -5.14
CA ASN A 44 6.50 -15.12 -5.55
C ASN A 44 7.66 -15.94 -6.13
N ALA A 45 8.52 -15.34 -6.94
CA ALA A 45 9.67 -16.02 -7.55
C ALA A 45 10.70 -16.43 -6.50
N ASN A 46 10.95 -15.55 -5.52
CA ASN A 46 12.04 -15.67 -4.56
C ASN A 46 11.59 -16.25 -3.20
N MET A 47 10.34 -16.71 -3.06
CA MET A 47 9.83 -17.24 -1.79
C MET A 47 10.69 -18.37 -1.20
N HIS A 48 11.37 -19.11 -2.07
CA HIS A 48 12.26 -20.22 -1.72
C HIS A 48 13.58 -19.77 -1.07
N LEU A 49 13.94 -18.48 -1.20
CA LEU A 49 15.10 -17.89 -0.53
C LEU A 49 14.83 -17.56 0.94
N TRP A 50 13.57 -17.64 1.39
CA TRP A 50 13.21 -17.35 2.78
C TRP A 50 13.87 -18.34 3.73
N SER A 51 14.70 -17.83 4.64
CA SER A 51 15.45 -18.64 5.61
C SER A 51 15.08 -18.30 7.06
N PRO A 52 14.72 -19.29 7.90
CA PRO A 52 14.51 -19.11 9.35
C PRO A 52 15.75 -18.64 10.13
N ASP A 53 16.92 -18.70 9.53
CA ASP A 53 18.20 -18.29 10.13
C ASP A 53 18.48 -16.80 9.92
N LEU A 54 17.81 -16.17 8.95
CA LEU A 54 17.92 -14.74 8.68
C LEU A 54 16.86 -13.95 9.44
N SER A 55 17.15 -12.65 9.63
CA SER A 55 16.16 -11.73 10.20
C SER A 55 15.00 -11.52 9.22
N LEU A 56 13.81 -11.19 9.74
CA LEU A 56 12.65 -10.87 8.91
C LEU A 56 12.95 -9.76 7.90
N LEU A 57 13.69 -8.72 8.31
CA LEU A 57 14.05 -7.62 7.42
C LEU A 57 15.01 -8.07 6.32
N SER A 58 16.03 -8.88 6.67
CA SER A 58 16.97 -9.45 5.71
C SER A 58 16.26 -10.30 4.66
N ASN A 59 15.40 -11.23 5.11
CA ASN A 59 14.59 -12.05 4.21
C ASN A 59 13.71 -11.18 3.28
N LEU A 60 13.07 -10.13 3.80
CA LEU A 60 12.27 -9.24 2.98
C LEU A 60 13.11 -8.47 1.95
N CYS A 61 14.33 -8.03 2.30
CA CYS A 61 15.25 -7.41 1.35
C CYS A 61 15.62 -8.36 0.22
N ASP A 62 15.97 -9.61 0.55
CA ASP A 62 16.42 -10.62 -0.41
C ASP A 62 15.27 -11.05 -1.33
N VAL A 63 14.11 -11.35 -0.76
CA VAL A 63 12.95 -11.84 -1.51
C VAL A 63 12.34 -10.75 -2.39
N LEU A 64 12.27 -9.50 -1.92
CA LEU A 64 11.78 -8.38 -2.73
C LEU A 64 12.87 -7.73 -3.59
N GLU A 65 14.12 -8.18 -3.45
CA GLU A 65 15.32 -7.59 -4.07
C GLU A 65 15.31 -6.05 -3.95
N THR A 66 15.11 -5.57 -2.73
CA THR A 66 14.98 -4.14 -2.45
C THR A 66 15.69 -3.78 -1.15
N GLN A 67 16.02 -2.51 -1.00
CA GLN A 67 16.56 -1.98 0.25
C GLN A 67 15.48 -1.13 0.91
N PHE A 68 15.16 -1.47 2.15
CA PHE A 68 14.19 -0.72 2.92
C PHE A 68 14.80 0.60 3.40
N PRO A 69 14.05 1.72 3.36
CA PRO A 69 14.53 3.00 3.85
C PRO A 69 14.76 2.94 5.36
N SER A 70 15.97 3.31 5.78
CA SER A 70 16.31 3.47 7.20
C SER A 70 16.02 4.90 7.66
N PRO A 71 15.48 5.10 8.89
CA PRO A 71 15.35 6.44 9.49
C PRO A 71 16.68 7.21 9.59
N SER A 72 17.81 6.51 9.56
CA SER A 72 19.14 7.12 9.61
C SER A 72 19.61 7.69 8.26
N THR A 73 19.04 7.19 7.15
CA THR A 73 19.50 7.51 5.79
C THR A 73 18.45 8.26 4.97
N HIS A 74 17.18 8.20 5.35
CA HIS A 74 16.08 8.86 4.64
C HIS A 74 15.34 9.85 5.53
N ASP A 75 15.05 11.03 4.98
CA ASP A 75 14.19 12.00 5.66
C ASP A 75 12.76 11.47 5.71
N LYS A 76 12.18 11.46 6.91
CA LYS A 76 10.82 10.99 7.19
C LYS A 76 9.75 11.75 6.41
N SER A 77 10.03 13.02 6.07
CA SER A 77 9.14 13.87 5.26
C SER A 77 8.92 13.28 3.86
N SER A 78 9.97 12.72 3.24
CA SER A 78 9.93 12.19 1.87
C SER A 78 9.05 10.95 1.70
N LEU A 79 8.78 10.23 2.80
CA LEU A 79 8.00 8.98 2.82
C LEU A 79 6.56 9.20 3.30
N SER A 80 6.24 10.37 3.85
CA SER A 80 4.94 10.67 4.48
C SER A 80 4.04 11.44 3.52
N VAL A 81 3.64 10.80 2.42
CA VAL A 81 2.84 11.46 1.37
C VAL A 81 1.40 11.66 1.83
N GLU A 82 0.91 12.90 1.75
CA GLU A 82 -0.40 13.31 2.22
C GLU A 82 -1.54 12.84 1.30
N CYS A 83 -2.72 12.64 1.90
CA CYS A 83 -3.94 12.35 1.16
C CYS A 83 -4.33 13.52 0.26
N GLY A 84 -4.66 13.25 -1.01
CA GLY A 84 -5.11 14.27 -1.95
C GLY A 84 -6.48 14.91 -1.65
N ILE A 85 -7.18 14.48 -0.60
CA ILE A 85 -8.50 15.01 -0.23
C ILE A 85 -8.43 15.78 1.09
N CYS A 86 -7.86 15.18 2.14
CA CYS A 86 -7.82 15.80 3.48
C CYS A 86 -6.48 16.46 3.81
N TYR A 87 -5.49 16.38 2.91
CA TYR A 87 -4.14 16.94 3.07
C TYR A 87 -3.46 16.57 4.40
N SER A 88 -3.78 15.37 4.90
CA SER A 88 -3.13 14.78 6.06
C SER A 88 -2.49 13.46 5.67
N PHE A 89 -1.32 13.18 6.23
CA PHE A 89 -0.72 11.85 6.19
C PHE A 89 -1.43 10.87 7.13
N ARG A 90 -1.98 11.34 8.27
CA ARG A 90 -2.65 10.48 9.26
C ARG A 90 -4.07 10.94 9.50
N LEU A 91 -5.01 10.05 9.18
CA LEU A 91 -6.38 10.16 9.63
C LEU A 91 -6.57 9.08 10.69
N GLU A 92 -6.46 9.46 11.96
CA GLU A 92 -6.36 8.54 13.10
C GLU A 92 -5.20 7.52 12.92
N THR A 93 -5.54 6.25 12.66
CA THR A 93 -4.60 5.15 12.41
C THR A 93 -4.41 4.85 10.92
N ARG A 94 -5.20 5.48 10.05
CA ARG A 94 -5.17 5.28 8.59
C ARG A 94 -4.15 6.19 7.93
N ILE A 95 -3.53 5.68 6.88
CA ILE A 95 -2.62 6.43 6.01
C ILE A 95 -3.03 6.28 4.55
N PRO A 96 -2.61 7.16 3.63
CA PRO A 96 -3.06 7.14 2.24
C PRO A 96 -2.48 5.93 1.51
N ASP A 97 -3.29 4.89 1.34
CA ASP A 97 -2.92 3.62 0.69
C ASP A 97 -3.68 3.33 -0.59
N GLN A 98 -4.73 4.09 -0.86
CA GLN A 98 -5.44 4.02 -2.12
C GLN A 98 -4.80 4.99 -3.12
N VAL A 99 -3.99 4.46 -4.03
CA VAL A 99 -3.21 5.25 -4.99
C VAL A 99 -3.88 5.22 -6.36
N CYS A 100 -3.90 6.37 -7.06
CA CYS A 100 -4.31 6.39 -8.47
C CYS A 100 -3.37 5.53 -9.32
N ASN A 101 -3.93 4.69 -10.18
CA ASN A 101 -3.15 3.77 -11.01
C ASN A 101 -2.54 4.43 -12.27
N ASP A 102 -2.99 5.62 -12.68
CA ASP A 102 -2.36 6.34 -13.80
C ASP A 102 -0.93 6.74 -13.40
N PRO A 103 0.11 6.29 -14.13
CA PRO A 103 1.51 6.56 -13.78
C PRO A 103 1.90 8.04 -13.77
N ARG A 104 1.14 8.90 -14.47
CA ARG A 104 1.35 10.35 -14.50
C ARG A 104 0.67 11.06 -13.32
N CYS A 105 -0.23 10.37 -12.61
CA CYS A 105 -0.94 10.90 -11.45
C CYS A 105 -0.35 10.38 -10.15
N GLY A 106 -0.51 9.09 -9.86
CA GLY A 106 0.02 8.46 -8.64
C GLY A 106 -0.45 9.10 -7.32
N GLN A 107 -1.50 9.92 -7.31
CA GLN A 107 -1.98 10.61 -6.11
C GLN A 107 -2.50 9.59 -5.09
N PRO A 108 -2.03 9.62 -3.83
CA PRO A 108 -2.54 8.75 -2.79
C PRO A 108 -3.72 9.38 -2.04
N PHE A 109 -4.63 8.53 -1.57
CA PHE A 109 -5.80 8.88 -0.81
C PHE A 109 -5.97 7.91 0.37
N HIS A 110 -6.53 8.39 1.48
CA HIS A 110 -7.13 7.47 2.45
C HIS A 110 -8.32 6.77 1.80
N GLN A 111 -8.47 5.48 2.09
CA GLN A 111 -9.62 4.69 1.67
C GLN A 111 -10.96 5.37 2.01
N ASP A 112 -11.10 5.88 3.24
CA ASP A 112 -12.33 6.54 3.70
C ASP A 112 -12.58 7.87 2.97
N CYS A 113 -11.54 8.68 2.79
CA CYS A 113 -11.66 9.95 2.05
C CYS A 113 -12.10 9.71 0.61
N LEU A 114 -11.47 8.77 -0.09
CA LEU A 114 -11.83 8.48 -1.48
C LEU A 114 -13.22 7.85 -1.58
N TYR A 115 -13.59 6.98 -0.64
CA TYR A 115 -14.94 6.41 -0.58
C TYR A 115 -16.01 7.49 -0.39
N GLN A 116 -15.82 8.39 0.59
CA GLN A 116 -16.75 9.50 0.85
C GLN A 116 -16.86 10.44 -0.34
N TRP A 117 -15.75 10.70 -1.04
CA TRP A 117 -15.74 11.50 -2.26
C TRP A 117 -16.55 10.83 -3.38
N LEU A 118 -16.21 9.58 -3.73
CA LEU A 118 -16.84 8.89 -4.86
C LEU A 118 -18.33 8.65 -4.63
N ARG A 119 -18.76 8.28 -3.42
CA ARG A 119 -20.20 8.04 -3.15
C ARG A 119 -21.08 9.29 -3.30
N ALA A 120 -20.50 10.49 -3.30
CA ALA A 120 -21.24 11.74 -3.49
C ALA A 120 -21.46 12.08 -4.98
N LEU A 121 -20.81 11.37 -5.91
CA LEU A 121 -20.89 11.64 -7.34
C LEU A 121 -21.95 10.77 -8.04
N PRO A 122 -22.74 11.33 -8.98
CA PRO A 122 -23.75 10.58 -9.72
C PRO A 122 -23.17 9.61 -10.77
N SER A 123 -21.92 9.85 -11.21
CA SER A 123 -21.21 8.99 -12.16
C SER A 123 -20.71 7.68 -11.54
N THR A 124 -20.71 7.60 -10.21
CA THR A 124 -20.17 6.46 -9.48
C THR A 124 -20.96 5.19 -9.72
N ARG A 125 -20.25 4.06 -9.78
CA ARG A 125 -20.84 2.72 -9.84
C ARG A 125 -20.37 1.94 -8.62
N GLN A 126 -21.22 1.06 -8.11
CA GLN A 126 -20.87 0.18 -7.00
C GLN A 126 -21.18 -1.27 -7.38
N SER A 127 -20.25 -2.17 -7.08
CA SER A 127 -20.44 -3.62 -7.16
C SER A 127 -19.96 -4.23 -5.85
N PHE A 128 -20.89 -4.85 -5.11
CA PHE A 128 -20.66 -5.34 -3.75
C PHE A 128 -20.03 -4.26 -2.85
N ASN A 129 -18.82 -4.53 -2.34
CA ASN A 129 -18.04 -3.63 -1.49
C ASN A 129 -16.99 -2.82 -2.27
N VAL A 130 -17.09 -2.75 -3.60
CA VAL A 130 -16.15 -1.99 -4.45
C VAL A 130 -16.90 -0.85 -5.14
N VAL A 131 -16.35 0.36 -5.00
CA VAL A 131 -16.83 1.57 -5.66
C VAL A 131 -15.89 1.92 -6.81
N PHE A 132 -16.47 2.26 -7.95
CA PHE A 132 -15.80 2.61 -9.19
C PHE A 132 -16.17 4.05 -9.56
N GLY A 133 -15.19 4.87 -9.86
CA GLY A 133 -15.40 6.24 -10.32
C GLY A 133 -14.14 6.82 -10.92
N GLU A 134 -14.00 8.14 -10.83
CA GLU A 134 -12.91 8.88 -11.46
C GLU A 134 -12.01 9.51 -10.39
N CYS A 135 -10.69 9.50 -10.64
CA CYS A 135 -9.71 10.13 -9.78
C CYS A 135 -9.97 11.64 -9.67
N PRO A 136 -10.00 12.23 -8.46
CA PRO A 136 -10.23 13.68 -8.28
C PRO A 136 -9.19 14.58 -8.95
N TYR A 137 -8.03 14.05 -9.34
CA TYR A 137 -6.90 14.81 -9.89
C TYR A 137 -6.75 14.67 -11.40
N CYS A 138 -6.92 13.47 -11.95
CA CYS A 138 -6.64 13.20 -13.37
C CYS A 138 -7.85 12.68 -14.15
N SER A 139 -9.01 12.54 -13.49
CA SER A 139 -10.25 11.99 -14.05
C SER A 139 -10.13 10.57 -14.63
N GLN A 140 -9.00 9.89 -14.45
CA GLN A 140 -8.84 8.50 -14.87
C GLN A 140 -9.60 7.55 -13.93
N PRO A 141 -10.00 6.37 -14.42
CA PRO A 141 -10.70 5.39 -13.60
C PRO A 141 -9.92 5.03 -12.32
N ILE A 142 -10.61 5.07 -11.19
CA ILE A 142 -10.10 4.65 -9.89
C ILE A 142 -11.16 3.83 -9.16
N THR A 143 -10.70 2.89 -8.35
CA THR A 143 -11.57 2.04 -7.52
C THR A 143 -11.17 2.14 -6.06
N VAL A 144 -12.14 1.95 -5.18
CA VAL A 144 -11.91 1.90 -3.74
C VAL A 144 -12.80 0.83 -3.12
N LYS A 145 -12.22 0.01 -2.24
CA LYS A 145 -13.00 -0.94 -1.44
C LYS A 145 -13.62 -0.20 -0.26
N MET A 146 -14.86 -0.53 0.09
CA MET A 146 -15.45 -0.10 1.36
C MET A 146 -14.67 -0.75 2.50
N ALA A 147 -14.26 0.06 3.48
CA ALA A 147 -13.63 -0.48 4.68
C ALA A 147 -14.69 -1.29 5.45
N PRO A 148 -14.34 -2.49 5.98
CA PRO A 148 -15.22 -3.12 6.95
C PRO A 148 -15.38 -2.15 8.14
N GLN A 149 -16.62 -1.86 8.51
CA GLN A 149 -16.93 -1.18 9.76
C GLN A 149 -16.38 -2.06 10.89
N GLN A 150 -15.46 -1.53 11.69
CA GLN A 150 -14.95 -2.19 12.89
C GLN A 150 -15.98 -2.10 14.01
#